data_AF-A0ABC8R373-F1
#
_entry.id   AF-A0ABC8R373-F1
#
_cell.length_a   1.000
_cell.length_b   1.000
_cell.length_c   1.000
_cell.angle_alpha   90.00
_cell.angle_beta   90.00
_cell.angle_gamma   90.00
#
_symmetry.space_group_name_H-M   'P 1'
#
loop_
_entity.id
_entity.type
_entity.pdbx_description
1 polymer ?
#
loop_
_entity_poly.entity_id
_entity_poly.type
_entity_poly.pdbx_seq_one_letter_code
_entity_poly.pdbx_strand_id
1 'polypeptide(L)'
;MAIIIKHFLSISGFNTICGMVVGKKYLNESPAEQGVVDSDELPRTFDQLFLLTGALNIGDLIPWINFLDLQGFGKKMKTLRKKFDNLLDHIIDDAQMGQNKQKDSKVRTMFDVLMELLENPNLEFHFTRKHIKAVLQVWILSLTPF
;
A
#
# COMPACT_ATOMS: atom_id res chain seq x y z
N MET A 1 24.49 -6.75 6.28
CA MET A 1 23.62 -7.90 6.57
C MET A 1 22.20 -7.47 6.95
N ALA A 2 21.98 -6.71 8.03
CA ALA A 2 20.62 -6.33 8.48
C ALA A 2 19.78 -5.56 7.43
N ILE A 3 20.39 -4.64 6.67
CA ILE A 3 19.70 -3.85 5.63
C ILE A 3 19.15 -4.73 4.51
N ILE A 4 19.91 -5.75 4.09
CA ILE A 4 19.53 -6.67 3.00
C ILE A 4 18.34 -7.54 3.44
N ILE A 5 18.36 -8.02 4.69
CA ILE A 5 17.28 -8.82 5.26
C ILE A 5 15.98 -8.00 5.36
N LYS A 6 16.07 -6.76 5.84
CA LYS A 6 14.91 -5.85 5.91
C LYS A 6 14.31 -5.59 4.54
N HIS A 7 15.15 -5.30 3.55
CA HIS A 7 14.73 -5.04 2.17
C HIS A 7 14.00 -6.25 1.57
N PHE A 8 14.61 -7.43 1.69
CA PHE A 8 14.04 -8.69 1.20
C PHE A 8 12.69 -9.00 1.89
N LEU A 9 12.63 -8.83 3.21
CA LEU A 9 11.41 -9.10 3.98
C LEU A 9 10.28 -8.13 3.65
N SER A 10 10.61 -6.85 3.40
CA SER A 10 9.63 -5.85 2.96
C SER A 10 9.06 -6.19 1.58
N ILE A 11 9.90 -6.61 0.63
CA ILE A 11 9.48 -7.03 -0.72
C ILE A 11 8.60 -8.28 -0.65
N SER A 12 9.06 -9.30 0.08
CA SER A 12 8.36 -10.59 0.21
C SER A 12 7.02 -10.44 0.94
N GLY A 13 6.98 -9.64 2.01
CA GLY A 13 5.75 -9.32 2.75
C GLY A 13 4.73 -8.61 1.87
N PHE A 14 5.16 -7.58 1.13
CA PHE A 14 4.31 -6.87 0.18
C PHE A 14 3.75 -7.80 -0.91
N ASN A 15 4.60 -8.64 -1.51
CA ASN A 15 4.19 -9.60 -2.53
C ASN A 15 3.21 -10.65 -2.00
N THR A 16 3.40 -11.13 -0.77
CA THR A 16 2.48 -12.06 -0.12
C THR A 16 1.08 -11.46 0.01
N ILE A 17 0.99 -10.20 0.47
CA ILE A 17 -0.29 -9.50 0.62
C ILE A 17 -0.93 -9.28 -0.73
N CYS A 18 -0.19 -8.78 -1.71
CA CYS A 18 -0.73 -8.57 -3.04
C CYS A 18 -1.24 -9.89 -3.66
N GLY A 19 -0.51 -10.99 -3.41
CA GLY A 19 -0.94 -12.33 -3.78
C GLY A 19 -2.26 -12.75 -3.12
N MET A 20 -2.42 -12.51 -1.81
CA MET A 20 -3.66 -12.84 -1.10
C MET A 20 -4.83 -11.93 -1.50
N VAL A 21 -4.55 -10.65 -1.71
CA VAL A 21 -5.57 -9.62 -1.88
C VAL A 21 -6.03 -9.51 -3.32
N VAL A 22 -5.09 -9.52 -4.28
CA VAL A 22 -5.37 -9.33 -5.70
C VAL A 22 -5.15 -10.60 -6.51
N GLY A 23 -4.44 -11.59 -5.96
CA GLY A 23 -4.07 -12.81 -6.70
C GLY A 23 -2.82 -12.64 -7.55
N LYS A 24 -2.08 -11.53 -7.39
CA LYS A 24 -0.88 -11.21 -8.19
C LYS A 24 0.26 -10.71 -7.33
N LYS A 25 1.49 -11.02 -7.73
CA LYS A 25 2.70 -10.40 -7.17
C LYS A 25 3.07 -9.20 -8.05
N TYR A 26 3.49 -8.09 -7.44
CA TYR A 26 3.78 -6.83 -8.16
C TYR A 26 5.27 -6.48 -8.18
N LEU A 27 6.06 -7.06 -7.28
CA LEU A 27 7.51 -6.91 -7.24
C LEU A 27 8.18 -8.22 -7.65
N ASN A 28 9.28 -8.11 -8.40
CA ASN A 28 10.11 -9.25 -8.72
C ASN A 28 11.33 -9.28 -7.80
N GLU A 29 11.68 -10.48 -7.34
CA GLU A 29 12.86 -10.73 -6.51
C GLU A 29 14.16 -10.75 -7.36
N SER A 30 14.05 -10.77 -8.70
CA SER A 30 15.15 -10.84 -9.66
C SER A 30 15.00 -9.82 -10.80
N PRO A 31 16.09 -9.16 -11.25
CA PRO A 31 16.05 -8.13 -12.29
C PRO A 31 15.73 -8.62 -13.72
N ALA A 32 15.51 -9.93 -13.93
CA ALA A 32 15.30 -10.53 -15.24
C ALA A 32 13.83 -10.50 -15.73
N GLU A 33 12.86 -10.13 -14.90
CA GLU A 33 11.44 -10.09 -15.26
C GLU A 33 10.89 -8.68 -15.02
N GLN A 34 10.16 -8.12 -16.00
CA GLN A 34 9.57 -6.78 -15.94
C GLN A 34 8.50 -6.71 -14.84
N GLY A 35 8.89 -6.30 -13.64
CA GLY A 35 7.97 -5.96 -12.55
C GLY A 35 7.31 -4.61 -12.82
N VAL A 36 6.08 -4.43 -12.34
CA VAL A 36 5.30 -3.21 -12.60
C VAL A 36 5.68 -2.05 -11.65
N VAL A 37 6.38 -2.37 -10.56
CA VAL A 37 6.83 -1.40 -9.55
C VAL A 37 8.33 -1.61 -9.33
N ASP A 38 9.09 -0.50 -9.27
CA ASP A 38 10.53 -0.52 -9.01
C ASP A 38 10.81 -1.17 -7.63
N SER A 39 11.50 -2.30 -7.66
CA SER A 39 11.84 -3.11 -6.47
C SER A 39 12.65 -2.33 -5.43
N ASP A 40 13.30 -1.25 -5.82
CA ASP A 40 14.08 -0.38 -4.93
C ASP A 40 13.29 0.83 -4.40
N GLU A 41 12.25 1.29 -5.12
CA GLU A 41 11.47 2.47 -4.71
C GLU A 41 10.49 2.14 -3.60
N LEU A 42 9.88 0.95 -3.63
CA LEU A 42 8.87 0.57 -2.66
C LEU A 42 9.45 0.41 -1.24
N PRO A 43 10.55 -0.34 -1.01
CA PRO A 43 11.14 -0.48 0.32
C PRO A 43 11.61 0.85 0.90
N ARG A 44 12.16 1.74 0.06
CA ARG A 44 12.51 3.12 0.46
C ARG A 44 11.29 3.94 0.88
N THR A 45 10.16 3.74 0.18
CA THR A 45 8.89 4.40 0.51
C THR A 45 8.34 3.88 1.85
N PHE A 46 8.42 2.58 2.10
CA PHE A 46 8.08 2.01 3.41
C PHE A 46 9.00 2.52 4.51
N ASP A 47 10.32 2.55 4.28
CA ASP A 47 11.27 3.10 5.25
C ASP A 47 10.93 4.54 5.64
N GLN A 48 10.60 5.38 4.66
CA GLN A 48 10.13 6.74 4.92
C GLN A 48 8.80 6.76 5.68
N LEU A 49 7.88 5.85 5.38
CA LEU A 49 6.61 5.73 6.10
C LEU A 49 6.81 5.34 7.56
N PHE A 50 7.70 4.39 7.85
CA PHE A 50 8.02 4.00 9.21
C PHE A 50 8.73 5.11 9.98
N LEU A 51 9.72 5.74 9.35
CA LEU A 51 10.44 6.86 9.97
C LEU A 51 9.50 8.02 10.26
N LEU A 52 8.59 8.35 9.35
CA LEU A 52 7.63 9.42 9.59
C LEU A 52 6.59 8.98 10.62
N THR A 53 5.93 7.83 10.48
CA THR A 53 4.87 7.40 11.41
C THR A 53 5.39 7.12 12.83
N GLY A 54 6.64 6.68 12.97
CA GLY A 54 7.26 6.35 14.25
C GLY A 54 8.07 7.48 14.90
N ALA A 55 8.40 8.56 14.17
CA ALA A 55 9.12 9.69 14.76
C ALA A 55 8.17 10.63 15.51
N LEU A 56 8.59 11.04 16.70
CA LEU A 56 7.94 12.12 17.43
C LEU A 56 8.16 13.43 16.67
N ASN A 57 7.09 13.98 16.08
CA ASN A 57 7.13 15.30 15.47
C ASN A 57 7.15 16.36 16.60
N ILE A 58 8.10 17.29 16.55
CA ILE A 58 8.20 18.38 17.53
C ILE A 58 6.91 19.22 17.55
N GLY A 59 6.21 19.33 16.42
CA GLY A 59 4.90 19.99 16.33
C GLY A 59 3.78 19.28 17.07
N ASP A 60 3.89 17.96 17.30
CA ASP A 60 2.91 17.18 18.08
C ASP A 60 3.17 17.32 19.60
N LEU A 61 4.43 17.55 19.99
CA LEU A 61 4.82 17.83 21.37
C LEU A 61 4.59 19.30 21.76
N ILE A 62 4.69 20.20 20.79
CA ILE A 62 4.65 21.65 20.99
C ILE A 62 3.70 22.28 19.95
N PRO A 63 2.38 22.30 20.21
CA PRO A 63 1.36 22.67 19.23
C PRO A 63 1.51 24.08 18.63
N TRP A 64 2.06 25.04 19.39
CA TRP A 64 2.20 26.43 18.96
C TRP A 64 3.32 26.68 17.93
N ILE A 65 4.23 25.72 17.70
CA ILE A 65 5.25 25.80 16.63
C ILE A 65 4.92 24.89 15.43
N ASN A 66 3.77 24.21 15.46
CA ASN A 66 3.37 23.26 14.42
C ASN A 66 3.26 23.91 13.03
N PHE A 67 2.89 25.20 12.96
CA PHE A 67 2.78 25.94 11.70
C PHE A 67 4.12 26.17 10.99
N LEU A 68 5.24 26.10 11.70
CA LEU A 68 6.58 26.33 11.14
C LEU A 68 7.10 25.12 10.35
N ASP A 69 6.53 23.92 10.55
CA ASP A 69 6.99 22.66 9.95
C ASP A 69 8.53 22.53 10.00
N LEU A 70 9.13 22.77 11.17
CA LEU A 70 10.58 22.95 11.35
C LEU A 70 11.41 21.75 10.86
N GLN A 71 10.83 20.54 10.86
CA GLN A 71 11.47 19.31 10.36
C GLN A 71 11.06 18.96 8.92
N GLY A 72 10.20 19.76 8.29
CA GLY A 72 9.59 19.50 6.98
C GLY A 72 8.72 18.24 6.98
N PHE A 73 8.27 17.80 8.15
CA PHE A 73 7.59 16.53 8.37
C PHE A 73 6.24 16.50 7.68
N GLY A 74 5.48 17.61 7.75
CA GLY A 74 4.20 17.73 7.07
C GLY A 74 4.33 17.63 5.55
N LYS A 75 5.36 18.28 4.97
CA LYS A 75 5.66 18.16 3.53
C LYS A 75 6.07 16.74 3.13
N LYS A 76 6.97 16.11 3.89
CA LYS A 76 7.41 14.73 3.63
C LYS A 76 6.25 13.74 3.71
N MET A 77 5.39 13.86 4.73
CA MET A 77 4.20 13.02 4.90
C MET A 77 3.20 13.18 3.74
N LYS A 78 2.99 14.42 3.24
CA LYS A 78 2.13 14.66 2.07
C LYS A 78 2.68 13.99 0.81
N THR A 79 3.98 14.12 0.54
CA THR A 79 4.63 13.47 -0.61
C THR A 79 4.53 11.95 -0.51
N LEU A 80 4.80 11.41 0.67
CA LEU A 80 4.71 9.98 0.94
C LEU A 80 3.29 9.45 0.75
N ARG A 81 2.30 10.14 1.33
CA ARG A 81 0.88 9.80 1.16
C ARG A 81 0.50 9.75 -0.31
N LYS A 82 0.98 10.69 -1.13
CA LYS A 82 0.71 10.72 -2.57
C LYS A 82 1.33 9.52 -3.30
N LYS A 83 2.57 9.15 -2.96
CA LYS A 83 3.21 7.94 -3.52
C LYS A 83 2.42 6.68 -3.19
N PHE A 84 1.99 6.56 -1.92
CA PHE A 84 1.24 5.39 -1.47
C PHE A 84 -0.15 5.33 -2.10
N ASP A 85 -0.85 6.46 -2.22
CA ASP A 85 -2.16 6.55 -2.87
C ASP A 85 -2.08 6.14 -4.35
N ASN A 86 -1.04 6.58 -5.07
CA ASN A 86 -0.78 6.19 -6.46
C ASN A 86 -0.47 4.69 -6.59
N LEU A 87 0.29 4.11 -5.65
CA LEU A 87 0.57 2.67 -5.64
C LEU A 87 -0.73 1.87 -5.46
N LEU A 88 -1.58 2.27 -4.49
CA LEU A 88 -2.86 1.63 -4.27
C LEU A 88 -3.79 1.75 -5.48
N ASP A 89 -3.80 2.93 -6.13
CA ASP A 89 -4.53 3.12 -7.39
C ASP A 89 -4.09 2.13 -8.44
N HIS A 90 -2.79 2.02 -8.67
CA HIS A 90 -2.22 1.11 -9.64
C HIS A 90 -2.60 -0.35 -9.35
N ILE A 91 -2.54 -0.78 -8.09
CA ILE A 91 -2.92 -2.14 -7.68
C ILE A 91 -4.41 -2.39 -7.94
N ILE A 92 -5.28 -1.45 -7.56
CA ILE A 92 -6.74 -1.57 -7.77
C ILE A 92 -7.05 -1.65 -9.27
N ASP A 93 -6.46 -0.77 -10.07
CA ASP A 93 -6.75 -0.69 -11.50
C ASP A 93 -6.27 -1.95 -12.24
N ASP A 94 -5.08 -2.46 -11.92
CA ASP A 94 -4.59 -3.74 -12.47
C ASP A 94 -5.43 -4.95 -12.01
N ALA A 95 -5.92 -4.94 -10.77
CA ALA A 95 -6.83 -5.96 -10.25
C ALA A 95 -8.14 -6.00 -11.07
N GLN A 96 -8.72 -4.83 -11.34
CA GLN A 96 -9.95 -4.67 -12.13
C GLN A 96 -9.73 -5.10 -13.59
N MET A 97 -8.61 -4.71 -14.21
CA MET A 97 -8.28 -5.14 -15.57
C MET A 97 -8.11 -6.66 -15.67
N GLY A 98 -7.60 -7.31 -14.62
CA GLY A 98 -7.48 -8.77 -14.54
C GLY A 98 -8.82 -9.49 -14.46
N GLN A 99 -9.80 -8.95 -13.71
CA GLN A 99 -11.14 -9.54 -13.61
C GLN A 99 -11.86 -9.61 -14.96
N ASN A 100 -11.67 -8.60 -15.83
CA ASN A 100 -12.32 -8.57 -17.14
C ASN A 100 -11.80 -9.65 -18.12
N LYS A 101 -10.62 -10.23 -17.86
CA LYS A 101 -9.96 -11.16 -18.79
C LYS A 101 -10.16 -12.64 -18.44
N GLN A 102 -10.59 -12.98 -17.22
CA GLN A 102 -10.53 -14.35 -16.73
C GLN A 102 -11.70 -14.67 -15.79
N LYS A 103 -12.89 -14.90 -16.35
CA LYS A 103 -14.12 -15.17 -15.57
C LYS A 103 -14.32 -16.64 -15.17
N ASP A 104 -13.74 -17.59 -15.89
CA ASP A 104 -14.16 -19.00 -15.77
C ASP A 104 -13.29 -19.88 -14.83
N SER A 105 -12.19 -19.36 -14.26
CA SER A 105 -11.29 -20.16 -13.39
C SER A 105 -10.49 -19.32 -12.38
N LYS A 106 -11.04 -18.20 -11.91
CA LYS A 106 -10.34 -17.32 -10.95
C LYS A 106 -10.61 -17.78 -9.51
N VAL A 107 -9.54 -17.98 -8.73
CA VAL A 107 -9.63 -18.14 -7.27
C VAL A 107 -10.18 -16.85 -6.67
N ARG A 108 -11.21 -16.95 -5.82
CA ARG A 108 -11.82 -15.79 -5.15
C ARG A 108 -10.79 -15.11 -4.25
N THR A 109 -10.50 -13.84 -4.53
CA THR A 109 -9.55 -13.02 -3.79
C THR A 109 -10.27 -12.06 -2.84
N MET A 110 -9.55 -11.49 -1.89
CA MET A 110 -10.12 -10.51 -0.96
C MET A 110 -10.58 -9.23 -1.68
N PHE A 111 -9.91 -8.85 -2.76
CA PHE A 111 -10.33 -7.74 -3.62
C PHE A 111 -11.68 -8.02 -4.30
N ASP A 112 -11.93 -9.27 -4.73
CA ASP A 112 -13.21 -9.64 -5.33
C ASP A 112 -14.36 -9.44 -4.32
N VAL A 113 -14.15 -9.79 -3.05
CA VAL A 113 -15.13 -9.54 -1.97
C VAL A 113 -15.38 -8.04 -1.77
N LEU A 114 -14.33 -7.21 -1.80
CA LEU A 114 -14.49 -5.76 -1.66
C LEU A 114 -15.25 -5.13 -2.85
N MET A 115 -15.08 -5.68 -4.05
CA MET A 115 -15.82 -5.25 -5.24
C MET A 115 -17.29 -5.68 -5.18
N GLU A 116 -17.59 -6.91 -4.74
CA GLU A 116 -18.96 -7.36 -4.48
C GLU A 116 -19.66 -6.45 -3.45
N LEU A 117 -18.94 -6.01 -2.41
CA LEU A 117 -19.46 -5.04 -1.45
C LEU A 117 -19.68 -3.66 -2.10
N LEU A 118 -18.79 -3.22 -3.00
CA LEU A 118 -18.98 -1.95 -3.71
C LEU A 118 -20.22 -1.94 -4.60
N GLU A 119 -20.56 -3.09 -5.19
CA GLU A 119 -21.71 -3.26 -6.08
C GLU A 119 -23.02 -3.53 -5.34
N ASN A 120 -22.98 -3.83 -4.03
CA ASN A 120 -24.17 -4.19 -3.27
C ASN A 120 -24.99 -2.94 -2.85
N PRO A 121 -26.19 -2.73 -3.41
CA PRO A 121 -27.01 -1.55 -3.12
C PRO A 121 -27.68 -1.58 -1.74
N ASN A 122 -27.66 -2.74 -1.04
CA ASN A 122 -28.34 -2.93 0.25
C ASN A 122 -27.42 -2.73 1.46
N LEU A 123 -26.20 -2.20 1.26
CA LEU A 123 -25.32 -1.88 2.37
C LEU A 123 -25.88 -0.72 3.20
N GLU A 124 -25.87 -0.89 4.52
CA GLU A 124 -26.28 0.15 5.49
C GLU A 124 -25.43 1.43 5.41
N PHE A 125 -24.25 1.34 4.79
CA PHE A 125 -23.35 2.46 4.58
C PHE A 125 -22.83 2.50 3.13
N HIS A 126 -22.57 3.71 2.65
CA HIS A 126 -22.07 3.92 1.29
C HIS A 126 -20.60 3.47 1.18
N PHE A 127 -20.40 2.22 0.73
CA PHE A 127 -19.07 1.70 0.44
C PHE A 127 -18.52 2.38 -0.82
N THR A 128 -17.24 2.76 -0.81
CA THR A 128 -16.63 3.53 -1.90
C THR A 128 -15.22 3.04 -2.16
N ARG A 129 -14.65 3.41 -3.31
CA ARG A 129 -13.26 3.13 -3.64
C ARG A 129 -12.26 3.65 -2.57
N LYS A 130 -12.62 4.69 -1.81
CA LYS A 130 -11.80 5.16 -0.68
C LYS A 130 -11.72 4.14 0.45
N HIS A 131 -12.82 3.43 0.73
CA HIS A 131 -12.84 2.36 1.73
C HIS A 131 -11.99 1.17 1.29
N ILE A 132 -12.03 0.81 0.00
CA ILE A 132 -11.14 -0.20 -0.58
C ILE A 132 -9.68 0.18 -0.36
N LYS A 133 -9.28 1.39 -0.77
CA LYS A 133 -7.92 1.90 -0.56
C LYS A 133 -7.49 1.84 0.91
N ALA A 134 -8.37 2.25 1.83
CA ALA A 134 -8.07 2.24 3.26
C ALA A 134 -7.82 0.82 3.78
N VAL A 135 -8.65 -0.15 3.38
CA VAL A 135 -8.48 -1.56 3.76
C VAL A 135 -7.17 -2.12 3.20
N LEU A 136 -6.88 -1.87 1.93
CA LEU A 136 -5.62 -2.27 1.29
C LEU A 136 -4.40 -1.68 2.02
N GLN A 137 -4.48 -0.40 2.39
CA GLN A 137 -3.42 0.27 3.15
C GLN A 137 -3.17 -0.42 4.49
N VAL A 138 -4.23 -0.75 5.24
CA VAL A 138 -4.09 -1.42 6.54
C VAL A 138 -3.45 -2.80 6.38
N TRP A 139 -3.85 -3.58 5.38
CA TRP A 139 -3.24 -4.89 5.14
C TRP A 139 -1.78 -4.79 4.74
N ILE A 140 -1.44 -3.90 3.80
CA ILE A 140 -0.06 -3.69 3.36
C ILE A 140 0.86 -3.33 4.54
N LEU A 141 0.38 -2.53 5.49
CA LEU A 141 1.16 -2.11 6.65
C LEU A 141 1.24 -3.16 7.77
N SER A 142 0.38 -4.19 7.79
CA SER A 142 0.33 -5.14 8.90
C SER A 142 1.43 -6.21 8.86
N LEU A 143 2.03 -6.51 7.70
CA LEU A 143 3.09 -7.54 7.56
C LEU A 143 4.50 -6.98 7.39
N THR A 144 4.66 -5.66 7.36
CA THR A 144 5.98 -5.02 7.37
C THR A 144 6.49 -4.96 8.81
N PRO A 145 7.52 -5.76 9.18
CA PRO A 145 7.99 -5.82 10.56
C PRO A 145 8.72 -4.53 10.94
N PHE A 146 8.46 -4.07 12.16
CA PHE A 146 9.04 -2.90 12.81
C PHE A 146 10.54 -3.06 13.09
#